data_AF-A0A3M9XT23-F1
#
_entry.id   AF-A0A3M9XT23-F1
#
_cell.length_a   1.000
_cell.length_b   1.000
_cell.length_c   1.000
_cell.angle_alpha   90.00
_cell.angle_beta   90.00
_cell.angle_gamma   90.00
#
_symmetry.space_group_name_H-M   'P 1'
#
loop_
_entity.id
_entity.type
_entity.pdbx_description
1 polymer ?
#
loop_
_entity_poly.entity_id
_entity_poly.type
_entity_poly.pdbx_seq_one_letter_code
_entity_poly.pdbx_strand_id
1 'polypeptide(L)'
;MTLPAPFRRFTSFFHQDIDIAYKSPEALVDEALRDFTPQERQALKHYMKELTDGRYDEMQLREIWLKSRAEVLPFWGDEGNCTEFLKYLRELVEKDVPPET
;
A
#
# COMPACT_ATOMS: atom_id res chain seq x y z
N MET A 1 11.64 9.74 9.61
CA MET A 1 10.72 8.65 9.99
C MET A 1 11.12 7.41 9.20
N THR A 2 11.32 6.28 9.88
CA THR A 2 11.64 5.01 9.23
C THR A 2 10.33 4.27 8.96
N LEU A 3 10.04 3.96 7.70
CA LEU A 3 8.82 3.20 7.35
C LEU A 3 8.99 1.71 7.69
N PRO A 4 7.92 1.03 8.15
CA PRO A 4 7.97 -0.41 8.43
C PRO A 4 8.41 -1.23 7.22
N ALA A 5 9.20 -2.27 7.45
CA ALA A 5 9.72 -3.13 6.38
C ALA A 5 8.61 -3.77 5.51
N PRO A 6 7.51 -4.31 6.08
CA PRO A 6 6.41 -4.86 5.29
C PRO A 6 5.76 -3.81 4.38
N PHE A 7 5.58 -2.58 4.86
CA PHE A 7 5.04 -1.49 4.05
C PHE A 7 5.97 -1.11 2.90
N ARG A 8 7.28 -0.98 3.17
CA ARG A 8 8.27 -0.69 2.12
C ARG A 8 8.30 -1.78 1.04
N ARG A 9 8.23 -3.06 1.44
CA ARG A 9 8.17 -4.21 0.53
C ARG A 9 6.87 -4.20 -0.28
N PHE A 10 5.74 -3.91 0.33
CA PHE A 10 4.46 -3.79 -0.36
C PHE A 10 4.51 -2.66 -1.40
N THR A 11 5.00 -1.47 -1.02
CA THR A 11 5.06 -0.32 -1.94
C THR A 11 6.04 -0.50 -3.11
N SER A 12 7.01 -1.43 -3.04
CA SER A 12 7.94 -1.64 -4.17
C SER A 12 7.31 -2.31 -5.40
N PHE A 13 6.09 -2.84 -5.27
CA PHE A 13 5.32 -3.36 -6.41
C PHE A 13 4.66 -2.23 -7.23
N PHE A 14 4.63 -1.01 -6.71
CA PHE A 14 4.07 0.16 -7.38
C PHE A 14 5.13 0.85 -8.26
N HIS A 15 5.67 0.11 -9.23
CA HIS A 15 6.68 0.58 -10.18
C HIS A 15 6.05 1.21 -11.44
N GLN A 16 6.84 1.87 -12.30
CA GLN A 16 6.33 2.61 -13.46
C GLN A 16 5.50 1.77 -14.45
N ASP A 17 5.79 0.48 -14.56
CA ASP A 17 5.11 -0.46 -15.48
C ASP A 17 3.90 -1.20 -14.85
N ILE A 18 3.31 -0.71 -13.75
CA ILE A 18 2.21 -1.42 -13.05
C ILE A 18 1.02 -1.76 -13.94
N ASP A 19 0.67 -0.90 -14.89
CA ASP A 19 -0.47 -1.09 -15.81
C ASP A 19 -0.21 -2.16 -16.86
N ILE A 20 1.07 -2.49 -17.10
CA ILE A 20 1.50 -3.56 -18.00
C ILE A 20 1.66 -4.87 -17.21
N ALA A 21 2.21 -4.78 -16.00
CA ALA A 21 2.52 -5.93 -15.16
C ALA A 21 1.27 -6.56 -14.53
N TYR A 22 0.27 -5.76 -14.18
CA TYR A 22 -0.90 -6.20 -13.43
C TYR A 22 -2.19 -5.83 -14.15
N LYS A 23 -3.11 -6.80 -14.23
CA LYS A 23 -4.41 -6.62 -14.92
C LYS A 23 -5.41 -5.82 -14.09
N SER A 24 -5.22 -5.77 -12.77
CA SER A 24 -6.07 -5.03 -11.85
C SER A 24 -5.31 -4.75 -10.53
N PRO A 25 -5.80 -3.80 -9.71
CA PRO A 25 -5.25 -3.56 -8.38
C PRO A 25 -5.29 -4.78 -7.46
N GLU A 26 -6.32 -5.63 -7.56
CA GLU A 26 -6.41 -6.89 -6.81
C GLU A 26 -5.24 -7.81 -7.18
N ALA A 27 -4.97 -7.98 -8.48
CA ALA A 27 -3.85 -8.81 -8.93
C ALA A 27 -2.49 -8.27 -8.46
N LEU A 28 -2.33 -6.95 -8.41
CA LEU A 28 -1.14 -6.30 -7.83
C LEU A 28 -1.01 -6.61 -6.34
N VAL A 29 -2.10 -6.48 -5.57
CA VAL A 29 -2.09 -6.73 -4.12
C VAL A 29 -1.81 -8.20 -3.83
N ASP A 30 -2.46 -9.12 -4.55
CA ASP A 30 -2.22 -10.56 -4.42
C ASP A 30 -0.75 -10.92 -4.70
N GLU A 31 -0.16 -10.34 -5.75
CA GLU A 31 1.27 -10.52 -6.04
C GLU A 31 2.14 -9.94 -4.92
N ALA A 32 1.86 -8.71 -4.48
CA ALA A 32 2.64 -8.01 -3.48
C ALA A 32 2.65 -8.74 -2.14
N LEU A 33 1.55 -9.43 -1.80
CA LEU A 33 1.40 -10.17 -0.57
C LEU A 33 1.84 -11.64 -0.67
N ARG A 34 2.00 -12.20 -1.88
CA ARG A 34 2.26 -13.64 -2.11
C ARG A 34 3.27 -14.25 -1.13
N ASP A 35 4.41 -13.59 -0.96
CA ASP A 35 5.53 -14.06 -0.15
C ASP A 35 5.61 -13.41 1.25
N PHE A 36 4.51 -12.82 1.74
CA PHE A 36 4.42 -12.32 3.10
C PHE A 36 4.04 -13.45 4.06
N THR A 37 4.80 -13.58 5.12
CA THR A 37 4.43 -14.37 6.30
C THR A 37 3.17 -13.83 6.98
N PRO A 38 2.45 -14.64 7.76
CA PRO A 38 1.29 -14.15 8.52
C PRO A 38 1.61 -12.93 9.40
N GLN A 39 2.80 -12.90 10.00
CA GLN A 39 3.26 -11.79 10.84
C GLN A 39 3.52 -10.52 10.02
N GLU A 40 4.14 -10.64 8.84
CA GLU A 40 4.33 -9.49 7.94
C GLU A 40 2.99 -8.95 7.43
N ARG A 41 2.04 -9.83 7.08
CA ARG A 41 0.68 -9.42 6.69
C ARG A 41 -0.02 -8.67 7.81
N GLN A 42 0.05 -9.18 9.05
CA GLN A 42 -0.53 -8.52 10.20
C GLN A 42 0.12 -7.16 10.48
N ALA A 43 1.45 -7.06 10.39
CA ALA A 43 2.17 -5.81 10.56
C ALA A 43 1.83 -4.79 9.48
N LEU A 44 1.67 -5.23 8.21
CA LEU A 44 1.21 -4.37 7.12
C LEU A 44 -0.22 -3.87 7.39
N LYS A 45 -1.16 -4.77 7.70
CA LYS A 45 -2.56 -4.44 8.02
C LYS A 45 -2.63 -3.41 9.15
N HIS A 46 -1.87 -3.62 10.22
CA HIS A 46 -1.80 -2.69 11.35
C HIS A 46 -1.31 -1.30 10.92
N TYR A 47 -0.21 -1.23 10.16
CA TYR A 47 0.32 0.05 9.73
C TYR A 47 -0.61 0.77 8.74
N MET A 48 -1.23 0.06 7.80
CA MET A 48 -2.22 0.65 6.88
C MET A 48 -3.45 1.17 7.60
N LYS A 49 -3.86 0.49 8.68
CA LYS A 49 -4.90 1.00 9.58
C LYS A 49 -4.45 2.31 10.24
N GLU A 50 -3.24 2.37 10.79
CA GLU A 50 -2.70 3.62 11.38
C GLU A 50 -2.67 4.79 10.39
N LEU A 51 -2.31 4.53 9.12
CA LEU A 51 -2.32 5.55 8.06
C LEU A 51 -3.74 6.06 7.76
N THR A 52 -4.75 5.21 7.88
CA THR A 52 -6.13 5.51 7.46
C THR A 52 -7.07 5.89 8.62
N ASP A 53 -6.62 5.77 9.86
CA ASP A 53 -7.39 6.08 11.09
C ASP A 53 -7.49 7.59 11.40
N GLY A 54 -7.03 8.47 10.51
CA GLY A 54 -7.10 9.93 10.68
C GLY A 54 -6.00 10.54 11.56
N ARG A 55 -4.95 9.76 11.88
CA ARG A 55 -3.75 10.25 12.58
C ARG A 55 -2.90 11.20 11.72
N TYR A 56 -2.93 11.00 10.41
CA TYR A 56 -2.17 11.77 9.44
C TYR A 56 -3.13 12.52 8.52
N ASP A 57 -2.80 13.76 8.20
CA ASP A 57 -3.50 14.52 7.16
C ASP A 57 -3.02 14.12 5.75
N GLU A 58 -3.72 14.63 4.72
CA GLU A 58 -3.40 14.33 3.32
C GLU A 58 -1.95 14.68 2.95
N MET A 59 -1.41 15.80 3.43
CA MET A 59 -0.03 16.20 3.11
C MET A 59 0.98 15.24 3.76
N GLN A 60 0.75 14.85 5.01
CA GLN A 60 1.57 13.87 5.72
C GLN A 60 1.51 12.50 5.06
N LEU A 61 0.34 12.07 4.57
CA LEU A 61 0.20 10.81 3.84
C LEU A 61 0.93 10.83 2.51
N ARG A 62 0.85 11.94 1.76
CA ARG A 62 1.65 12.15 0.54
C ARG A 62 3.15 12.06 0.85
N GLU A 63 3.62 12.71 1.92
CA GLU A 63 5.03 12.59 2.33
C GLU A 63 5.45 11.17 2.69
N ILE A 64 4.58 10.42 3.39
CA ILE A 64 4.82 9.01 3.74
C ILE A 64 4.92 8.18 2.47
N TRP A 65 4.03 8.40 1.49
CA TRP A 65 4.06 7.73 0.20
C TRP A 65 5.34 8.04 -0.57
N LEU A 66 5.76 9.31 -0.63
CA LEU A 66 6.99 9.72 -1.30
C LEU A 66 8.26 9.15 -0.66
N LYS A 67 8.23 8.87 0.65
CA LYS A 67 9.33 8.21 1.39
C LYS A 67 9.32 6.68 1.25
N SER A 68 8.31 6.12 0.58
CA SER A 68 8.16 4.68 0.37
C SER A 68 9.07 4.16 -0.75
N ARG A 69 8.79 2.96 -1.27
CA ARG A 69 9.46 2.42 -2.47
C ARG A 69 8.60 2.48 -3.72
N ALA A 70 7.42 3.10 -3.66
CA ALA A 70 6.59 3.31 -4.83
C ALA A 70 7.26 4.31 -5.79
N GLU A 71 7.20 4.01 -7.08
CA GLU A 71 7.66 4.89 -8.15
C GLU A 71 6.48 5.60 -8.83
N VAL A 72 5.26 5.10 -8.65
CA VAL A 72 4.04 5.76 -9.07
C VAL A 72 3.39 6.55 -7.94
N LEU A 73 2.68 7.62 -8.30
CA LEU A 73 2.03 8.52 -7.36
C LEU A 73 0.52 8.47 -7.53
N PRO A 74 -0.27 8.37 -6.44
CA PRO A 74 -1.73 8.46 -6.50
C PRO A 74 -2.24 9.92 -6.55
N PHE A 75 -1.35 10.87 -6.82
CA PHE A 75 -1.62 12.31 -6.85
C PHE A 75 -0.66 13.04 -7.79
N TRP A 76 -1.09 14.19 -8.29
CA TRP A 76 -0.28 15.11 -9.10
C TRP A 76 -0.67 16.56 -8.83
N GLY A 77 0.24 17.35 -8.23
CA GLY A 77 -0.12 18.69 -7.76
C GLY A 77 -1.28 18.63 -6.77
N ASP A 78 -2.36 19.35 -7.05
CA ASP A 78 -3.58 19.34 -6.24
C ASP A 78 -4.56 18.22 -6.63
N GLU A 79 -4.31 17.50 -7.72
CA GLU A 79 -5.14 16.38 -8.17
C GLU A 79 -4.78 15.07 -7.44
N GLY A 80 -5.78 14.20 -7.30
CA GLY A 80 -5.65 12.93 -6.60
C GLY A 80 -5.74 13.03 -5.08
N ASN A 81 -5.87 11.89 -4.43
CA ASN A 81 -6.14 11.82 -2.99
C ASN A 81 -5.43 10.58 -2.42
N CYS A 82 -4.33 10.82 -1.71
CA CYS A 82 -3.52 9.78 -1.10
C CYS A 82 -4.29 9.07 0.02
N THR A 83 -5.13 9.81 0.77
CA THR A 83 -6.00 9.25 1.81
C THR A 83 -6.96 8.20 1.24
N GLU A 84 -7.72 8.54 0.21
CA GLU A 84 -8.69 7.62 -0.41
C GLU A 84 -7.99 6.45 -1.09
N PHE A 85 -6.83 6.69 -1.71
CA PHE A 85 -6.04 5.62 -2.29
C PHE A 85 -5.50 4.63 -1.23
N LEU A 86 -4.97 5.12 -0.12
CA LEU A 86 -4.49 4.26 0.97
C LEU A 86 -5.62 3.47 1.65
N LYS A 87 -6.82 4.07 1.76
CA LYS A 87 -8.03 3.36 2.21
C LYS A 87 -8.40 2.25 1.25
N TYR A 88 -8.43 2.52 -0.06
CA TYR A 88 -8.71 1.51 -1.07
C TYR A 88 -7.72 0.34 -1.01
N LEU A 89 -6.41 0.62 -0.93
CA LEU A 89 -5.40 -0.43 -0.78
C LEU A 89 -5.58 -1.23 0.52
N ARG A 90 -5.94 -0.57 1.63
CA ARG A 90 -6.20 -1.26 2.90
C ARG A 90 -7.35 -2.23 2.77
N GLU A 91 -8.44 -1.85 2.12
CA GLU A 91 -9.58 -2.74 1.88
C GLU A 91 -9.17 -3.97 1.06
N LEU A 92 -8.33 -3.81 0.04
CA LEU A 92 -7.81 -4.93 -0.74
C LEU A 92 -6.95 -5.86 0.11
N VAL A 93 -6.03 -5.30 0.89
CA VAL A 93 -5.16 -6.07 1.79
C VAL A 93 -5.98 -6.78 2.88
N GLU A 94 -7.07 -6.19 3.36
CA GLU A 94 -7.97 -6.82 4.34
C GLU A 94 -8.78 -7.99 3.73
N LYS A 95 -9.17 -7.88 2.46
CA LYS A 95 -9.89 -8.92 1.70
C LYS A 95 -9.03 -10.13 1.35
N ASP A 96 -7.72 -9.95 1.25
CA ASP A 96 -6.77 -11.05 1.07
C ASP A 96 -6.87 -12.03 2.26
N VAL A 97 -7.42 -13.21 1.94
CA VAL A 97 -7.52 -14.38 2.82
C VAL A 97 -6.25 -15.20 2.59
N PRO A 98 -5.44 -15.47 3.62
CA PRO A 98 -4.25 -16.30 3.43
C PRO A 98 -4.66 -17.68 2.88
N PRO A 99 -3.88 -18.28 1.96
CA PRO A 99 -4.14 -19.65 1.55
C PRO A 99 -4.11 -20.55 2.78
N GLU A 100 -5.15 -21.38 2.95
CA GLU A 100 -5.18 -22.38 4.02
C GLU A 100 -3.92 -23.24 3.92
N THR A 101 -3.10 -23.22 4.97
CA THR A 101 -1.89 -24.05 5.10
C THR A 101 -2.24 -25.52 5.25
#